data_AF-A0A5S3SZX8-F1
#
_entry.id   AF-A0A5S3SZX8-F1
#
_cell.length_a   1.000
_cell.length_b   1.000
_cell.length_c   1.000
_cell.angle_alpha   90.00
_cell.angle_beta   90.00
_cell.angle_gamma   90.00
#
_symmetry.space_group_name_H-M   'P 1'
#
loop_
_entity.id
_entity.type
_entity.pdbx_description
1 polymer ?
#
loop_
_entity_poly.entity_id
_entity_poly.type
_entity_poly.pdbx_seq_one_letter_code
_entity_poly.pdbx_strand_id
1 'polypeptide(L)' 'MELKFEQSDTEFYTPAAGLYFVGHALNKKTSLKKSLRSIKKRHCIPNIDLVRAFIGLLALGKTD' A
#
# COMPACT_ATOMS: atom_id res chain seq x y z
N MET A 1 -14.79 0.51 14.48
CA MET A 1 -14.17 -0.81 14.26
C MET A 1 -12.67 -0.63 14.40
N GLU A 2 -12.15 -0.97 15.57
CA GLU A 2 -10.74 -0.84 15.91
C GLU A 2 -10.00 -2.08 15.38
N LEU A 3 -8.93 -1.88 14.61
CA LEU A 3 -8.13 -2.98 14.07
C LEU A 3 -7.05 -3.31 15.10
N LYS A 4 -7.04 -4.56 15.58
CA LYS A 4 -6.02 -5.08 16.50
C LYS A 4 -5.02 -5.89 15.68
N PHE A 5 -3.75 -5.49 15.73
CA PHE A 5 -2.66 -6.19 15.04
C PHE A 5 -1.93 -7.08 16.05
N GLU A 6 -1.85 -8.37 15.76
CA GLU A 6 -1.14 -9.36 16.59
C GLU A 6 -0.15 -10.11 15.69
N GLN A 7 1.07 -10.33 16.18
CA GLN A 7 2.11 -11.06 15.47
C GLN A 7 1.88 -12.55 15.68
N SER A 8 1.80 -13.31 14.60
CA SER A 8 1.62 -14.76 14.65
C SER A 8 2.95 -15.45 14.98
N ASP A 9 2.91 -16.38 15.93
CA ASP A 9 4.08 -17.21 16.30
C ASP A 9 4.38 -18.29 15.26
N THR A 10 3.44 -18.58 14.37
CA THR A 10 3.52 -19.68 13.39
C THR A 10 3.49 -19.21 11.94
N GLU A 11 2.85 -18.07 11.64
CA GLU A 11 2.85 -17.50 10.30
C GLU A 11 4.06 -16.61 10.07
N PHE A 12 4.98 -17.12 9.27
CA PHE A 12 6.07 -16.32 8.73
C PHE A 12 5.56 -15.54 7.50
N TYR A 13 5.11 -14.32 7.71
CA TYR A 13 4.79 -13.43 6.60
C TYR A 13 6.10 -12.97 5.94
N THR A 14 6.39 -13.51 4.76
CA THR A 14 7.43 -12.94 3.90
C THR A 14 7.08 -11.47 3.60
N PRO A 15 8.07 -10.59 3.32
CA PRO A 15 7.79 -9.20 2.96
C PRO A 15 6.71 -9.05 1.86
N ALA A 16 6.61 -10.03 0.96
CA ALA A 16 5.58 -10.11 -0.08
C ALA A 16 4.15 -10.26 0.46
N ALA A 17 3.94 -10.93 1.60
CA ALA A 17 2.63 -11.05 2.23
C ALA A 17 2.17 -9.71 2.86
N GLY A 18 3.10 -8.95 3.46
CA GLY A 18 2.83 -7.59 3.93
C GLY A 18 2.37 -6.65 2.81
N LEU A 19 3.00 -6.76 1.64
CA LEU A 19 2.61 -6.01 0.44
C LEU A 19 1.16 -6.33 0.00
N TYR A 20 0.78 -7.61 0.01
CA TYR A 20 -0.58 -8.04 -0.37
C TYR A 20 -1.63 -7.51 0.61
N PHE A 21 -1.33 -7.57 1.91
CA PHE A 21 -2.23 -7.09 2.96
C PHE A 21 -2.45 -5.57 2.87
N VAL A 22 -1.37 -4.79 2.70
CA VAL A 22 -1.43 -3.33 2.53
C VAL A 22 -2.22 -2.95 1.28
N GLY A 23 -1.98 -3.65 0.16
CA GLY A 23 -2.75 -3.46 -1.07
C GLY A 23 -4.25 -3.68 -0.89
N HIS A 24 -4.63 -4.76 -0.19
CA HIS A 24 -6.03 -5.04 0.13
C HIS A 24 -6.65 -3.98 1.05
N ALA A 25 -5.95 -3.59 2.12
CA ALA A 25 -6.41 -2.58 3.06
C ALA A 25 -6.64 -1.22 2.38
N LEU A 26 -5.73 -0.78 1.52
CA LEU A 26 -5.87 0.48 0.77
C LEU A 26 -7.09 0.47 -0.15
N ASN A 27 -7.30 -0.62 -0.89
CA ASN A 27 -8.46 -0.73 -1.77
C ASN A 27 -9.79 -0.76 -1.00
N LYS A 28 -9.82 -1.35 0.20
CA LYS A 28 -11.03 -1.49 1.02
C LYS A 28 -11.35 -0.27 1.87
N LYS A 29 -10.33 0.43 2.37
CA LYS A 29 -10.47 1.52 3.35
C LYS A 29 -10.33 2.91 2.73
N THR A 30 -9.82 3.00 1.51
CA THR A 30 -9.59 4.29 0.86
C THR A 30 -10.14 4.28 -0.56
N SER A 31 -10.41 5.48 -1.08
CA SER A 31 -10.80 5.72 -2.47
C SER A 31 -9.63 6.30 -3.28
N LEU A 32 -8.40 5.86 -2.97
CA LEU A 32 -7.14 6.44 -3.47
C LEU A 32 -7.12 6.66 -4.98
N LYS A 33 -7.57 5.68 -5.77
CA LYS A 33 -7.65 5.79 -7.25
C LYS A 33 -8.54 6.97 -7.69
N LYS A 34 -9.64 7.25 -6.97
CA LYS A 34 -10.53 8.38 -7.26
C LYS A 34 -9.86 9.69 -6.81
N SER A 35 -9.30 9.72 -5.61
CA SER A 35 -8.65 10.91 -5.04
C SER A 35 -7.46 11.37 -5.87
N LEU A 36 -6.66 10.46 -6.43
CA LEU A 36 -5.49 10.81 -7.23
C LEU A 36 -5.82 11.42 -8.60
N ARG A 37 -7.09 11.41 -9.03
CA ARG A 37 -7.54 12.08 -10.27
C ARG A 37 -7.57 13.59 -10.14
N SER A 38 -7.72 14.14 -8.93
CA SER A 38 -7.67 15.60 -8.70
C SER A 38 -6.25 16.15 -8.79
N ILE A 39 -5.23 15.30 -8.66
CA ILE A 39 -3.84 15.70 -8.73
C ILE A 39 -3.45 15.87 -10.20
N LYS A 40 -3.02 17.09 -10.56
CA LYS A 40 -2.53 17.40 -11.92
C LYS A 40 -1.40 16.43 -12.29
N LYS A 41 -1.57 15.73 -13.41
CA LYS A 41 -0.52 14.87 -13.98
C LYS A 41 0.68 15.74 -14.33
N ARG A 42 1.86 15.44 -13.79
CA ARG A 42 3.10 16.15 -14.13
C ARG A 42 3.96 15.39 -15.15
N HIS A 43 3.76 14.08 -15.32
CA HIS A 43 4.58 13.23 -16.19
C HIS A 43 3.75 12.09 -16.83
N CYS A 44 4.34 11.34 -17.78
CA CYS A 44 3.70 10.20 -18.47
C CYS A 44 3.32 9.02 -17.54
N ILE A 45 3.73 9.05 -16.27
CA ILE A 45 3.42 8.00 -15.29
C ILE A 45 2.14 8.37 -14.54
N PRO A 46 1.14 7.48 -14.45
CA PRO A 46 -0.04 7.69 -13.62
C PRO A 46 0.33 7.90 -12.15
N ASN A 47 -0.24 8.92 -11.50
CA ASN A 47 0.00 9.21 -10.08
C ASN A 47 -0.24 7.99 -9.17
N ILE A 48 -1.19 7.13 -9.53
CA ILE A 48 -1.51 5.91 -8.79
C ILE A 48 -0.37 4.89 -8.79
N ASP A 49 0.41 4.83 -9.87
CA ASP A 49 1.53 3.88 -9.98
C ASP A 49 2.69 4.34 -9.10
N LEU A 50 2.95 5.66 -9.06
CA LEU A 50 3.95 6.25 -8.16
C LEU A 50 3.64 5.96 -6.69
N VAL A 51 2.38 6.19 -6.28
CA VAL A 51 1.94 5.97 -4.90
C VAL A 51 2.00 4.48 -4.53
N ARG A 52 1.57 3.58 -5.42
CA ARG A 52 1.66 2.14 -5.20
C ARG A 52 3.10 1.64 -5.07
N ALA A 53 4.01 2.14 -5.90
CA ALA A 53 5.41 1.79 -5.82
C ALA A 53 6.02 2.23 -4.48
N PHE A 54 5.77 3.48 -4.07
CA PHE A 54 6.28 4.00 -2.80
C PHE A 54 5.73 3.25 -1.58
N ILE A 55 4.42 3.03 -1.53
CA ILE A 55 3.78 2.23 -0.47
C ILE A 55 4.31 0.80 -0.47
N GLY A 56 4.56 0.23 -1.65
CA GLY A 56 5.10 -1.11 -1.77
C GLY A 56 6.51 -1.23 -1.18
N LEU A 57 7.36 -0.23 -1.40
CA LEU A 57 8.68 -0.16 -0.75
C LEU A 57 8.56 -0.08 0.77
N LEU A 58 7.69 0.80 1.27
CA LEU A 58 7.42 0.91 2.71
C LEU A 58 6.90 -0.41 3.32
N ALA A 59 5.98 -1.09 2.64
CA ALA A 59 5.43 -2.37 3.09
C ALA A 59 6.47 -3.49 3.09
N LEU A 60 7.52 -3.37 2.27
CA LEU A 60 8.65 -4.29 2.24
C LEU A 60 9.74 -3.93 3.27
N GLY A 61 9.53 -2.90 4.09
CA GLY A 61 10.55 -2.39 5.02
C GLY A 61 11.76 -1.77 4.31
N LYS A 62 11.63 -1.42 3.03
CA LYS A 62 12.66 -0.76 2.25
C LYS A 62 12.48 0.74 2.37
N THR A 63 13.31 1.36 3.20
CA THR A 63 13.48 2.81 3.28
C THR A 63 14.90 3.10 2.83
N ASP A 64 15.05 3.97 1.83
CA ASP A 64 16.35 4.59 1.52
C ASP A 64 16.64 5.67 2.57
#